data_AF-J9AUN5-F1
#
_entry.id   AF-J9AUN5-F1
#
_cell.length_a   1.000
_cell.length_b   1.000
_cell.length_c   1.000
_cell.angle_alpha   90.00
_cell.angle_beta   90.00
_cell.angle_gamma   90.00
#
_symmetry.space_group_name_H-M   'P 1'
#
loop_
_entity.id
_entity.type
_entity.pdbx_description
1 polymer ?
#
loop_
_entity_poly.entity_id
_entity_poly.type
_entity_poly.pdbx_seq_one_letter_code
_entity_poly.pdbx_strand_id
1 'polypeptide(L)'
;MINIKRASVAELFSKFNVTLKEAWLNEVLEYLHLERADADIPTIIQLVYEQWLFSELSNSTRPKIRLPPFEKKTALDSDVVVQINWLVDIHTSMYSKLNQYVGRKLDNISFHWEPNEGTEVI
;
A
#
# COMPACT_ATOMS: atom_id res chain seq x y z
N MET A 1 -27.10 8.56 -19.20
CA MET A 1 -25.93 7.66 -19.33
C MET A 1 -25.07 7.59 -18.06
N ILE A 2 -24.78 8.72 -17.39
CA ILE A 2 -23.97 8.75 -16.14
C ILE A 2 -24.50 7.79 -15.05
N ASN A 3 -25.82 7.72 -14.83
CA ASN A 3 -26.40 6.82 -13.83
C ASN A 3 -26.15 5.32 -14.12
N ILE A 4 -26.12 4.93 -15.40
CA ILE A 4 -25.83 3.55 -15.81
C ILE A 4 -24.35 3.24 -15.61
N LYS A 5 -23.46 4.18 -15.99
CA LYS A 5 -22.01 4.08 -15.73
C LYS A 5 -21.74 3.94 -14.23
N ARG A 6 -22.36 4.78 -13.39
CA ARG A 6 -22.27 4.72 -11.93
C ARG A 6 -22.71 3.37 -11.36
N ALA A 7 -23.87 2.87 -11.77
CA ALA A 7 -24.38 1.58 -11.29
C ALA A 7 -23.44 0.43 -11.65
N SER A 8 -22.92 0.43 -12.89
CA SER A 8 -21.99 -0.61 -13.38
C SER A 8 -20.67 -0.61 -12.60
N VAL A 9 -20.12 0.58 -12.32
CA VAL A 9 -18.93 0.74 -11.47
C VAL A 9 -19.20 0.22 -10.06
N ALA A 10 -20.29 0.69 -9.42
CA ALA A 10 -20.62 0.28 -8.06
C ALA A 10 -20.84 -1.24 -7.95
N GLU A 11 -21.48 -1.86 -8.94
CA GLU A 11 -21.69 -3.30 -8.99
C GLU A 11 -20.36 -4.06 -9.06
N LEU A 12 -19.43 -3.62 -9.91
CA LEU A 12 -18.14 -4.30 -10.05
C LEU A 12 -17.30 -4.18 -8.76
N PHE A 13 -17.21 -2.98 -8.19
CA PHE A 13 -16.45 -2.76 -6.95
C PHE A 13 -17.04 -3.56 -5.78
N SER A 14 -18.35 -3.73 -5.74
CA SER A 14 -19.01 -4.58 -4.74
C SER A 14 -18.54 -6.04 -4.83
N LYS A 15 -18.33 -6.58 -6.04
CA LYS A 15 -17.78 -7.93 -6.26
C LYS A 15 -16.36 -8.08 -5.71
N PHE A 16 -15.60 -6.99 -5.60
CA PHE A 16 -14.26 -6.95 -4.99
C PHE A 16 -14.28 -6.56 -3.52
N ASN A 17 -15.44 -6.63 -2.85
CA ASN A 17 -15.62 -6.23 -1.46
C ASN A 17 -15.29 -4.75 -1.19
N VAL A 18 -15.32 -3.90 -2.20
CA VAL A 18 -15.12 -2.45 -2.06
C VAL A 18 -16.46 -1.73 -2.06
N THR A 19 -16.66 -0.85 -1.08
CA THR A 19 -17.82 0.04 -1.05
C THR A 19 -17.33 1.48 -1.19
N LEU A 20 -17.42 2.01 -2.41
CA LEU A 20 -16.97 3.37 -2.70
C LEU A 20 -17.84 4.41 -1.98
N LYS A 21 -17.23 5.54 -1.60
CA LYS A 21 -17.97 6.71 -1.14
C LYS A 21 -18.64 7.39 -2.33
N GLU A 22 -19.87 7.83 -2.13
CA GLU A 22 -20.65 8.44 -3.22
C GLU A 22 -20.06 9.76 -3.71
N ALA A 23 -19.60 10.61 -2.79
CA ALA A 23 -18.97 11.89 -3.14
C ALA A 23 -17.75 11.68 -4.04
N TRP A 24 -16.84 10.79 -3.63
CA TRP A 24 -15.65 10.45 -4.40
C TRP A 24 -15.99 9.88 -5.78
N LEU A 25 -16.94 8.93 -5.86
CA LEU A 25 -17.34 8.34 -7.14
C LEU A 25 -17.99 9.38 -8.07
N ASN A 26 -18.79 10.31 -7.54
CA ASN A 26 -19.40 11.36 -8.34
C ASN A 26 -18.34 12.30 -8.92
N GLU A 27 -17.38 12.75 -8.11
CA GLU A 27 -16.28 13.61 -8.57
C GLU A 27 -15.45 12.94 -9.67
N VAL A 28 -15.10 11.66 -9.50
CA VAL A 28 -14.36 10.89 -10.52
C VAL A 28 -15.17 10.75 -11.80
N LEU A 29 -16.47 10.45 -11.71
CA LEU A 29 -17.31 10.31 -12.90
C LEU A 29 -17.57 11.65 -13.60
N GLU A 30 -17.65 12.75 -12.87
CA GLU A 30 -17.75 14.10 -13.44
C GLU A 30 -16.45 14.47 -14.19
N TYR A 31 -15.29 14.20 -13.59
CA TYR A 31 -14.00 14.38 -14.24
C TYR A 31 -13.89 13.53 -15.53
N LEU A 32 -14.23 12.24 -15.45
CA LEU A 32 -14.19 11.35 -16.62
C LEU A 32 -15.23 11.74 -17.67
N HIS A 33 -16.36 12.32 -17.28
CA HIS A 33 -17.33 12.84 -18.23
C HIS A 33 -16.79 14.05 -19.00
N LEU A 34 -16.02 14.92 -18.35
CA LEU A 34 -15.36 16.07 -18.97
C LEU A 34 -14.25 15.63 -19.94
N GLU A 35 -13.35 14.74 -19.50
CA GLU A 35 -12.17 14.33 -20.26
C GLU A 35 -12.47 13.26 -21.32
N ARG A 36 -13.47 12.40 -21.06
CA ARG A 36 -13.76 11.18 -21.82
C ARG A 36 -15.27 10.92 -21.91
N ALA A 37 -16.04 11.93 -22.33
CA ALA A 37 -17.51 11.88 -22.41
C ALA A 37 -18.07 10.61 -23.09
N ASP A 38 -17.46 10.24 -24.22
CA ASP A 38 -17.91 9.16 -25.11
C ASP A 38 -17.33 7.78 -24.77
N ALA A 39 -16.53 7.66 -23.71
CA ALA A 39 -15.97 6.36 -23.30
C ALA A 39 -17.10 5.37 -22.96
N ASP A 40 -16.92 4.13 -23.40
CA ASP A 40 -17.82 3.02 -23.09
C ASP A 40 -17.71 2.60 -21.62
N ILE A 41 -18.68 1.82 -21.15
CA ILE A 41 -18.77 1.42 -19.74
C ILE A 41 -17.51 0.65 -19.27
N PRO A 42 -16.98 -0.34 -20.02
CA PRO A 42 -15.74 -1.03 -19.65
C PRO A 42 -14.55 -0.09 -19.46
N THR A 43 -14.34 0.88 -20.37
CA THR A 43 -13.25 1.85 -20.25
C THR A 43 -13.43 2.74 -19.02
N ILE A 44 -14.66 3.21 -18.75
CA ILE A 44 -14.94 4.00 -17.54
C ILE A 44 -14.63 3.21 -16.28
N ILE A 45 -15.04 1.94 -16.23
CA ILE A 45 -14.74 1.05 -15.10
C ILE A 45 -13.23 0.94 -14.87
N GLN A 46 -12.46 0.70 -15.93
CA GLN A 46 -11.01 0.59 -15.85
C GLN A 46 -10.38 1.88 -15.33
N LEU A 47 -10.80 3.05 -15.84
CA LEU A 47 -10.28 4.34 -15.41
C LEU A 47 -10.63 4.65 -13.95
N VAL A 48 -11.85 4.32 -13.50
CA VAL A 48 -12.23 4.47 -12.09
C VAL A 48 -11.40 3.54 -11.20
N TYR A 49 -11.14 2.31 -11.65
CA TYR A 49 -10.27 1.37 -10.95
C TYR A 49 -8.85 1.91 -10.79
N GLU A 50 -8.27 2.45 -11.86
CA GLU A 50 -6.94 3.06 -11.81
C GLU A 50 -6.90 4.26 -10.85
N GLN A 51 -7.87 5.17 -10.93
CA GLN A 51 -7.93 6.30 -10.00
C GLN A 51 -8.11 5.84 -8.55
N TRP A 52 -8.90 4.79 -8.32
CA TRP A 52 -9.07 4.21 -6.99
C TRP A 52 -7.77 3.62 -6.45
N LEU A 53 -6.99 2.92 -7.28
CA LEU A 53 -5.72 2.29 -6.90
C LEU A 53 -4.68 3.31 -6.40
N PHE A 54 -4.68 4.52 -6.98
CA PHE A 54 -3.81 5.63 -6.58
C PHE A 54 -4.44 6.57 -5.55
N SER A 55 -5.66 6.27 -5.07
CA SER A 55 -6.34 7.07 -4.06
C SER A 55 -6.14 6.50 -2.66
N GLU A 56 -6.05 7.39 -1.67
CA GLU A 56 -6.18 7.02 -0.26
C GLU A 56 -7.53 6.34 0.00
N LEU A 57 -7.52 5.10 0.51
CA LEU A 57 -8.75 4.35 0.85
C LEU A 57 -9.63 5.11 1.84
N SER A 58 -9.01 5.89 2.72
CA SER A 58 -9.70 6.75 3.68
C SER A 58 -10.59 7.79 3.00
N ASN A 59 -10.29 8.19 1.75
CA ASN A 59 -11.06 9.14 0.95
C ASN A 59 -12.02 8.43 0.01
N SER A 60 -11.58 7.38 -0.67
CA SER A 60 -12.34 6.73 -1.73
C SER A 60 -13.36 5.68 -1.25
N THR A 61 -13.11 5.05 -0.11
CA THR A 61 -13.80 3.82 0.31
C THR A 61 -14.43 3.95 1.69
N ARG A 62 -15.60 3.33 1.89
CA ARG A 62 -16.26 3.26 3.19
C ARG A 62 -15.58 2.19 4.07
N PRO A 63 -15.27 2.48 5.35
CA PRO A 63 -14.64 1.51 6.22
C PRO A 63 -15.60 0.35 6.54
N LYS A 64 -15.13 -0.89 6.34
CA LYS A 64 -15.86 -2.12 6.70
C LYS A 64 -15.39 -2.75 8.00
N ILE A 65 -14.11 -2.60 8.33
CA ILE A 65 -13.53 -3.15 9.56
C ILE A 65 -14.06 -2.34 10.75
N ARG A 66 -14.71 -3.02 11.70
CA ARG A 66 -15.12 -2.44 12.98
C ARG A 66 -14.40 -3.20 14.08
N LEU A 67 -13.56 -2.51 14.84
CA LEU A 67 -12.87 -3.08 15.98
C LEU A 67 -13.70 -2.80 17.24
N PRO A 68 -14.16 -3.84 17.97
CA PRO A 68 -14.87 -3.64 19.23
C PRO A 68 -13.94 -2.97 20.25
N PRO A 69 -14.44 -2.02 21.04
CA PRO A 69 -13.65 -1.43 22.10
C PRO A 69 -13.33 -2.51 23.15
N PHE A 70 -12.07 -2.58 23.59
CA PHE A 70 -11.57 -3.42 24.68
C PHE A 70 -11.47 -4.94 24.42
N GLU A 71 -11.47 -5.37 23.15
CA GLU A 71 -11.32 -6.79 22.85
C GLU A 71 -9.85 -7.23 22.76
N LYS A 72 -9.48 -8.29 23.49
CA LYS A 72 -8.11 -8.83 23.50
C LYS A 72 -7.76 -9.59 22.22
N LYS A 73 -8.75 -10.15 21.54
CA LYS A 73 -8.62 -10.90 20.30
C LYS A 73 -9.92 -10.78 19.53
N THR A 74 -9.84 -10.32 18.29
CA THR A 74 -10.97 -10.32 17.36
C THR A 74 -10.61 -11.17 16.15
N ALA A 75 -11.62 -11.78 15.54
CA ALA A 75 -11.49 -12.44 14.25
C ALA A 75 -12.20 -11.59 13.20
N LEU A 76 -11.64 -11.55 11.99
CA LEU A 76 -12.27 -10.89 10.86
C LEU A 76 -12.90 -11.95 9.97
N ASP A 77 -14.23 -12.07 10.04
CA ASP A 77 -14.99 -13.13 9.35
C ASP A 77 -15.43 -12.74 7.93
N SER A 78 -14.90 -11.64 7.38
CA SER A 78 -15.31 -11.12 6.07
C SER A 78 -14.14 -10.64 5.25
N ASP A 79 -14.26 -10.74 3.93
CA ASP A 79 -13.30 -10.19 3.00
C ASP A 79 -13.32 -8.67 3.08
N VAL A 80 -12.14 -8.09 3.30
CA VAL A 80 -11.95 -6.64 3.37
C VAL A 80 -10.79 -6.22 2.50
N VAL A 81 -10.89 -4.99 2.01
CA VAL A 81 -9.80 -4.33 1.30
C VAL A 81 -9.08 -3.39 2.25
N VAL A 82 -7.74 -3.46 2.24
CA VAL A 82 -6.86 -2.65 3.09
C VAL A 82 -5.79 -1.96 2.24
N GLN A 83 -5.28 -0.85 2.75
CA GLN A 83 -4.15 -0.13 2.18
C GLN A 83 -2.94 -0.30 3.08
N ILE A 84 -1.80 -0.69 2.49
CA ILE A 84 -0.54 -0.81 3.21
C ILE A 84 0.15 0.56 3.17
N ASN A 85 0.09 1.30 4.27
CA ASN A 85 0.72 2.62 4.36
C ASN A 85 2.24 2.53 4.51
N TRP A 86 2.71 1.49 5.21
CA TRP A 86 4.12 1.27 5.50
C TRP A 86 4.37 -0.21 5.76
N LEU A 87 5.57 -0.65 5.41
CA LEU A 87 6.04 -2.01 5.64
C LEU A 87 7.45 -1.93 6.23
N VAL A 88 7.64 -2.55 7.39
CA VAL A 88 8.94 -2.64 8.07
C VAL A 88 9.18 -4.08 8.44
N ASP A 89 10.42 -4.52 8.24
CA ASP A 89 10.86 -5.84 8.67
C ASP A 89 11.28 -5.82 10.13
N ILE A 90 10.69 -6.71 10.93
CA ILE A 90 10.93 -6.83 12.36
C ILE A 90 11.93 -7.93 12.71
N HIS A 91 12.34 -8.78 11.76
CA HIS A 91 13.31 -9.85 12.01
C HIS A 91 14.75 -9.33 12.09
N THR A 92 15.04 -8.21 11.43
CA THR A 92 16.36 -7.56 11.45
C THR A 92 16.29 -6.22 12.15
N SER A 93 17.35 -5.83 12.87
CA SER A 93 17.41 -4.50 13.45
C SER A 93 17.37 -3.42 12.37
N MET A 94 16.61 -2.35 12.61
CA MET A 94 16.57 -1.18 11.73
C MET A 94 17.97 -0.61 11.49
N TYR A 95 18.83 -0.67 12.50
CA TYR A 95 20.24 -0.24 12.39
C TYR A 95 21.04 -1.09 11.39
N SER A 96 20.87 -2.42 11.39
CA SER A 96 21.54 -3.30 10.43
C SER A 96 21.07 -3.02 9.01
N LYS A 97 19.75 -2.90 8.80
CA LYS A 97 19.20 -2.51 7.50
C LYS A 97 19.69 -1.14 7.05
N LEU A 98 19.70 -0.15 7.94
CA LEU A 98 20.21 1.18 7.65
C LEU A 98 21.68 1.12 7.24
N ASN A 99 22.53 0.37 7.96
CA ASN A 99 23.94 0.24 7.60
C ASN A 99 24.14 -0.43 6.24
N GLN A 100 23.33 -1.44 5.91
CA GLN A 100 23.32 -2.05 4.57
C GLN A 100 22.90 -1.05 3.49
N TYR A 101 21.82 -0.28 3.70
CA TYR A 101 21.35 0.72 2.74
C TYR A 101 22.31 1.89 2.57
N VAL A 102 22.93 2.35 3.65
CA VAL A 102 23.90 3.46 3.65
C VAL A 102 25.26 3.01 3.12
N GLY A 103 25.45 1.71 2.83
CA GLY A 103 26.69 1.19 2.24
C GLY A 103 27.90 1.32 3.18
N ARG A 104 27.68 1.41 4.50
CA ARG A 104 28.77 1.35 5.47
C ARG A 104 29.28 -0.08 5.52
N LYS A 105 30.22 -0.40 4.65
CA LYS A 105 31.10 -1.56 4.80
C LYS A 105 31.82 -1.43 6.14
N LEU A 106 31.26 -2.06 7.18
CA LEU A 106 31.96 -2.39 8.42
C LEU A 106 32.89 -3.59 8.17
N ASP A 107 33.57 -3.57 7.04
CA ASP A 107 34.58 -4.54 6.68
C ASP A 107 35.81 -4.16 7.51
N ASN A 108 35.91 -4.70 8.73
CA ASN A 108 37.12 -4.68 9.56
C ASN A 108 38.25 -5.53 8.96
N ILE A 109 38.32 -5.65 7.63
CA ILE A 109 39.29 -6.46 6.88
C ILE A 109 40.70 -5.83 6.99
N SER A 110 40.82 -4.60 7.49
CA SER A 110 42.09 -3.89 7.70
C SER A 110 42.76 -4.13 9.07
N PHE A 111 42.17 -4.91 9.98
CA PHE A 111 42.83 -5.32 11.22
C PHE A 111 43.35 -6.76 11.14
N HIS A 112 44.19 -7.05 10.15
CA HIS A 112 45.19 -8.11 10.29
C HIS A 112 46.30 -7.58 11.21
N TRP A 113 46.17 -7.84 12.51
CA TRP A 113 47.34 -7.87 13.39
C TRP A 113 48.05 -9.18 13.13
N GLU A 114 49.10 -9.16 12.31
CA GLU A 114 50.08 -10.25 12.38
C GLU A 114 50.92 -10.05 13.65
N PRO A 115 51.01 -11.05 14.54
CA PRO A 115 51.98 -10.99 15.62
C PRO A 115 53.36 -11.09 14.99
N ASN A 116 54.18 -10.04 15.14
CA ASN A 116 55.56 -10.07 14.71
C ASN A 116 56.36 -10.98 15.65
N GLU A 117 56.27 -12.29 15.41
CA GLU A 117 57.19 -13.27 15.99
C GLU A 117 58.57 -13.07 15.35
N GLY A 118 59.41 -12.24 15.96
CA GLY A 118 60.79 -12.12 15.50
C GLY A 118 61.48 -10.82 15.87
N THR A 119 61.73 -10.57 17.15
CA THR A 119 62.98 -9.91 17.55
C THR A 119 63.31 -10.28 18.99
N GLU A 120 63.79 -11.51 19.18
CA GLU A 120 64.83 -11.73 20.18
C GLU A 120 66.09 -11.03 19.64
N VAL A 121 66.51 -9.96 20.31
CA VAL A 121 67.86 -9.41 20.14
C VAL A 121 68.57 -9.66 21.47
N ILE A 122 69.66 -10.43 21.35
CA ILE A 122 70.63 -10.81 22.35
C ILE A 122 71.14 -9.59 23.13
#